data_AF-A0A142WZA7-F1
#
_entry.id   AF-A0A142WZA7-F1
#
_cell.length_a   1.000
_cell.length_b   1.000
_cell.length_c   1.000
_cell.angle_alpha   90.00
_cell.angle_beta   90.00
_cell.angle_gamma   90.00
#
_symmetry.space_group_name_H-M   'P 1'
#
loop_
_entity.id
_entity.type
_entity.pdbx_description
1 polymer ?
#
loop_
_entity_poly.entity_id
_entity_poly.type
_entity_poly.pdbx_seq_one_letter_code
_entity_poly.pdbx_strand_id
1 'polypeptide(L)'
;MAFPLKSIGYLWAFPVTTVGLLLAAAARLTGGSVGLHHGVIEAHGGLVAWLLRGGRLRQGGTAMTLGHVILARDALCLEASREHERHHVRQFECWGPLLPPLYWGIALWLRMRGRDPYLDHPLEPPPRT
;
A
#
# COMPACT_ATOMS: atom_id res chain seq x y z
N MET A 1 16.52 5.46 22.90
CA MET A 1 16.80 4.11 22.35
C MET A 1 15.46 3.47 21.96
N ALA A 2 15.06 3.54 20.69
CA ALA A 2 13.79 2.98 20.18
C ALA A 2 14.03 1.87 19.13
N PHE A 3 15.18 1.20 19.22
CA PHE A 3 15.66 0.26 18.22
C PHE A 3 14.92 -1.10 18.16
N PRO A 4 14.44 -1.74 19.25
CA PRO A 4 13.92 -3.10 19.13
C PRO A 4 12.55 -3.18 18.45
N LEU A 5 11.67 -2.19 18.66
CA LEU A 5 10.29 -2.24 18.15
C LEU A 5 10.20 -2.02 16.63
N LYS A 6 11.04 -1.12 16.08
CA LYS A 6 11.08 -0.90 14.63
C LYS A 6 11.58 -2.14 13.89
N SER A 7 12.68 -2.74 14.34
CA SER A 7 13.23 -3.95 13.70
C SER A 7 12.23 -5.10 13.69
N ILE A 8 11.45 -5.28 14.77
CA ILE A 8 10.36 -6.27 14.81
C ILE A 8 9.29 -5.95 13.77
N GLY A 9 8.86 -4.69 13.64
CA GLY A 9 7.89 -4.27 12.63
C GLY A 9 8.36 -4.55 11.19
N TYR A 10 9.63 -4.31 10.88
CA TYR A 10 10.21 -4.66 9.57
C TYR A 10 10.23 -6.16 9.32
N LEU A 11 10.67 -6.96 10.30
CA LEU A 11 10.69 -8.42 10.18
C LEU A 11 9.27 -8.98 10.03
N TRP A 12 8.31 -8.41 10.76
CA TRP A 12 6.92 -8.83 10.72
C TRP A 12 6.26 -8.48 9.38
N ALA A 13 6.48 -7.27 8.87
CA ALA A 13 5.99 -6.86 7.55
C ALA A 13 6.77 -7.48 6.37
N PHE A 14 7.90 -8.13 6.64
CA PHE A 14 8.85 -8.57 5.60
C PHE A 14 8.21 -9.43 4.49
N PRO A 15 7.37 -10.45 4.78
CA PRO A 15 6.80 -11.29 3.73
C PRO A 15 5.98 -10.49 2.70
N VAL A 16 5.22 -9.50 3.16
CA VAL A 16 4.43 -8.62 2.28
C VAL A 16 5.33 -7.59 1.60
N THR A 17 6.34 -7.09 2.31
CA THR A 17 7.35 -6.18 1.78
C THR A 17 8.10 -6.81 0.60
N THR A 18 8.40 -8.12 0.65
CA THR A 18 9.04 -8.84 -0.46
C THR A 18 8.20 -8.75 -1.75
N VAL A 19 6.88 -8.91 -1.65
CA VAL A 19 5.98 -8.75 -2.82
C VAL A 19 6.04 -7.32 -3.35
N GLY A 20 5.99 -6.32 -2.46
CA GLY A 20 6.15 -4.93 -2.83
C GLY A 20 7.48 -4.63 -3.53
N LEU A 21 8.58 -5.20 -3.03
CA LEU A 21 9.93 -5.05 -3.61
C LEU A 21 10.00 -5.61 -5.03
N LEU A 22 9.40 -6.77 -5.27
CA LEU A 22 9.34 -7.37 -6.61
C LEU A 22 8.58 -6.44 -7.59
N LEU A 23 7.48 -5.83 -7.15
CA LEU A 23 6.73 -4.88 -7.96
C LEU A 23 7.49 -3.57 -8.18
N ALA A 24 8.19 -3.05 -7.17
CA ALA A 24 9.04 -1.88 -7.31
C ALA A 24 10.20 -2.13 -8.29
N ALA A 25 10.84 -3.31 -8.21
CA ALA A 25 11.86 -3.73 -9.16
C ALA A 25 11.29 -3.82 -10.58
N ALA A 26 10.12 -4.43 -10.76
CA ALA A 26 9.44 -4.50 -12.05
C ALA A 26 9.07 -3.11 -12.59
N ALA A 27 8.63 -2.19 -11.73
CA ALA A 27 8.39 -0.80 -12.10
C ALA A 27 9.68 -0.16 -12.65
N ARG A 28 10.81 -0.34 -11.94
CA ARG A 28 12.11 0.21 -12.36
C ARG A 28 12.58 -0.34 -13.71
N LEU A 29 12.37 -1.64 -13.95
CA LEU A 29 12.72 -2.32 -15.20
C LEU A 29 11.84 -1.89 -16.38
N THR A 30 10.62 -1.41 -16.11
CA THR A 30 9.65 -0.97 -17.12
C THR A 30 9.61 0.56 -17.28
N GLY A 31 10.66 1.27 -16.83
CA GLY A 31 10.81 2.71 -16.99
C GLY A 31 10.14 3.56 -15.90
N GLY A 32 9.71 2.95 -14.80
CA GLY A 32 9.26 3.63 -13.59
C GLY A 32 10.42 4.14 -12.72
N SER A 33 10.07 4.89 -11.69
CA SER A 33 10.99 5.45 -10.70
C SER A 33 10.83 4.74 -9.35
N VAL A 34 11.92 4.60 -8.61
CA VAL A 34 11.96 4.03 -7.27
C VAL A 34 12.88 4.89 -6.42
N GLY A 35 12.45 5.22 -5.20
CA GLY A 35 13.22 5.98 -4.22
C GLY A 35 13.03 5.43 -2.82
N LEU A 36 13.98 5.70 -1.93
CA LEU A 36 13.86 5.43 -0.50
C LEU A 36 13.53 6.73 0.22
N HIS A 37 12.45 6.74 0.98
CA HIS A 37 12.01 7.93 1.69
C HIS A 37 11.61 7.57 3.13
N HIS A 38 12.39 8.06 4.10
CA HIS A 38 12.20 7.79 5.54
C HIS A 38 12.08 6.30 5.91
N GLY A 39 12.84 5.42 5.23
CA GLY A 39 12.84 3.98 5.50
C GLY A 39 11.75 3.19 4.77
N VAL A 40 10.96 3.83 3.90
CA VAL A 40 9.95 3.21 3.04
C VAL A 40 10.37 3.37 1.59
N ILE A 41 10.23 2.31 0.79
CA ILE A 41 10.49 2.38 -0.64
C ILE A 41 9.24 2.91 -1.31
N GLU A 42 9.38 3.99 -2.07
CA GLU A 42 8.32 4.59 -2.86
C GLU A 42 8.62 4.33 -4.34
N ALA A 43 7.68 3.73 -5.08
CA ALA A 43 7.83 3.43 -6.50
C ALA A 43 6.62 3.90 -7.29
N HIS A 44 6.85 4.42 -8.50
CA HIS A 44 5.78 4.86 -9.39
C HIS A 44 6.11 4.70 -10.88
N GLY A 45 5.11 4.74 -11.75
CA GLY A 45 5.30 4.57 -13.19
C GLY A 45 5.43 3.11 -13.63
N GLY A 46 5.82 2.89 -14.89
CA GLY A 46 6.04 1.55 -15.45
C GLY A 46 4.86 0.58 -15.26
N LEU A 47 5.18 -0.67 -14.92
CA LEU A 47 4.22 -1.74 -14.63
C LEU A 47 3.25 -1.36 -13.50
N VAL A 48 3.73 -0.67 -12.46
CA VAL A 48 2.88 -0.24 -11.33
C VAL A 48 1.79 0.71 -11.80
N ALA A 49 2.12 1.66 -12.68
CA ALA A 49 1.12 2.55 -13.25
C ALA A 49 0.09 1.81 -14.10
N TRP A 50 0.49 0.75 -14.79
CA TRP A 50 -0.43 -0.10 -15.54
C TRP A 50 -1.36 -0.89 -14.62
N LEU A 51 -0.83 -1.50 -13.55
CA LEU A 51 -1.61 -2.23 -12.55
C LEU A 51 -2.62 -1.33 -11.84
N LEU A 52 -2.18 -0.15 -11.41
CA LEU A 52 -3.00 0.78 -10.63
C LEU A 52 -4.04 1.52 -11.46
N ARG A 53 -3.83 1.73 -12.77
CA ARG A 53 -4.89 2.30 -13.63
C ARG A 53 -6.16 1.43 -13.66
N GLY A 54 -6.03 0.14 -13.34
CA GLY A 54 -7.12 -0.82 -13.53
C GLY A 54 -7.39 -1.02 -15.01
N GLY A 55 -7.65 -2.27 -15.42
CA GLY A 55 -8.23 -2.50 -16.75
C GLY A 55 -9.65 -1.91 -16.84
N ARG A 56 -10.30 -2.05 -18.00
CA ARG A 56 -11.72 -1.64 -18.22
C ARG A 56 -12.73 -2.16 -17.18
N LEU A 57 -12.35 -3.15 -16.36
CA LEU A 57 -13.21 -3.88 -15.43
C LEU A 57 -13.03 -3.50 -13.96
N ARG A 58 -12.07 -2.63 -13.60
CA ARG A 58 -11.83 -2.22 -12.20
C ARG A 58 -11.64 -0.72 -12.10
N GLN A 59 -12.23 -0.11 -11.08
CA GLN A 59 -11.85 1.25 -10.69
C GLN A 59 -10.37 1.21 -10.26
N GLY A 60 -9.53 1.94 -10.99
CA GLY A 60 -8.10 2.01 -10.71
C GLY A 60 -7.80 2.70 -9.38
N GLY A 61 -6.73 2.27 -8.72
CA GLY A 61 -6.18 2.94 -7.54
C GLY A 61 -5.20 4.06 -7.91
N THR A 62 -4.98 4.99 -6.99
CA THR A 62 -3.94 6.04 -7.11
C THR A 62 -2.61 5.57 -6.52
N ALA A 63 -2.67 4.87 -5.38
CA ALA A 63 -1.56 4.24 -4.72
C ALA A 63 -2.02 3.01 -3.92
N MET A 64 -1.05 2.23 -3.45
CA MET A 64 -1.25 1.14 -2.50
C MET A 64 0.04 0.85 -1.73
N THR A 65 -0.09 0.32 -0.53
CA THR A 65 1.03 -0.10 0.32
C THR A 65 1.13 -1.62 0.43
N LEU A 66 2.35 -2.13 0.37
CA LEU A 66 2.72 -3.52 0.61
C LEU A 66 3.89 -3.58 1.58
N GLY A 67 3.59 -3.70 2.88
CA GLY A 67 4.61 -3.65 3.92
C GLY A 67 5.33 -2.29 3.91
N HIS A 68 6.66 -2.30 3.71
CA HIS A 68 7.48 -1.09 3.60
C HIS A 68 7.67 -0.58 2.17
N VAL A 69 6.77 -0.93 1.25
CA VAL A 69 6.78 -0.44 -0.13
C VAL A 69 5.46 0.25 -0.46
N ILE A 70 5.53 1.50 -0.91
CA ILE A 70 4.42 2.28 -1.44
C ILE A 70 4.53 2.30 -2.96
N LEU A 71 3.47 1.87 -3.63
CA LEU A 71 3.36 1.84 -5.09
C LEU A 71 2.33 2.87 -5.51
N ALA A 72 2.67 3.77 -6.42
CA ALA A 72 1.77 4.81 -6.91
C ALA A 72 1.72 4.85 -8.43
N ARG A 73 0.60 5.33 -8.98
CA ARG A 73 0.42 5.39 -10.44
C ARG A 73 1.43 6.34 -11.10
N ASP A 74 1.67 7.48 -10.47
CA ASP A 74 2.57 8.53 -10.92
C ASP A 74 3.08 9.33 -9.71
N ALA A 75 4.02 10.25 -9.95
CA ALA A 75 4.64 11.04 -8.88
C ALA A 75 3.65 11.94 -8.14
N LEU A 76 2.62 12.47 -8.83
CA LEU A 76 1.60 13.32 -8.22
C LEU A 76 0.70 12.49 -7.29
N CYS A 77 0.29 11.29 -7.73
CA CYS A 77 -0.46 10.36 -6.89
C CYS A 77 0.36 9.95 -5.66
N LEU A 78 1.67 9.71 -5.83
CA LEU A 78 2.57 9.35 -4.73
C LEU A 78 2.62 10.46 -3.68
N GLU A 79 2.83 11.71 -4.10
CA GLU A 79 2.90 12.85 -3.19
C GLU A 79 1.57 13.07 -2.46
N ALA A 80 0.45 13.06 -3.21
CA ALA A 80 -0.89 13.30 -2.65
C ALA A 80 -1.33 12.21 -1.65
N SER A 81 -0.90 10.96 -1.87
CA SER A 81 -1.27 9.81 -1.03
C SER A 81 -0.25 9.50 0.06
N ARG A 82 0.92 10.15 0.09
CA ARG A 82 2.05 9.72 0.94
C ARG A 82 1.69 9.53 2.41
N GLU A 83 0.98 10.46 3.04
CA GLU A 83 0.64 10.29 4.46
C GLU A 83 -0.46 9.24 4.68
N HIS A 84 -1.37 9.07 3.71
CA HIS A 84 -2.38 8.01 3.73
C HIS A 84 -1.71 6.64 3.64
N GLU A 85 -0.81 6.44 2.67
CA GLU A 85 -0.08 5.19 2.50
C GLU A 85 0.86 4.88 3.68
N ARG A 86 1.43 5.92 4.31
CA ARG A 86 2.21 5.74 5.56
C ARG A 86 1.36 5.22 6.73
N HIS A 87 0.05 5.47 6.74
CA HIS A 87 -0.82 4.83 7.71
C HIS A 87 -0.83 3.31 7.51
N HIS A 88 -0.96 2.86 6.26
CA HIS A 88 -0.92 1.44 5.92
C HIS A 88 0.45 0.80 6.21
N VAL A 89 1.56 1.51 6.01
CA VAL A 89 2.89 1.01 6.43
C VAL A 89 2.89 0.66 7.92
N ARG A 90 2.37 1.55 8.77
CA ARG A 90 2.28 1.30 10.22
C ARG A 90 1.32 0.16 10.54
N GLN A 91 0.22 0.02 9.80
CA GLN A 91 -0.66 -1.12 9.95
C GLN A 91 0.06 -2.42 9.61
N PHE A 92 0.89 -2.46 8.56
CA PHE A 92 1.73 -3.63 8.26
C PHE A 92 2.79 -3.88 9.34
N GLU A 93 3.36 -2.85 9.94
CA GLU A 93 4.28 -3.03 11.08
C GLU A 93 3.59 -3.68 12.30
N CYS A 94 2.28 -3.44 12.50
CA CYS A 94 1.51 -4.04 13.59
C CYS A 94 0.93 -5.42 13.25
N TRP A 95 0.35 -5.56 12.06
CA TRP A 95 -0.46 -6.72 11.66
C TRP A 95 0.25 -7.64 10.66
N GLY A 96 1.29 -7.15 10.00
CA GLY A 96 2.15 -7.94 9.12
C GLY A 96 1.34 -8.67 8.05
N PRO A 97 1.57 -9.98 7.83
CA PRO A 97 0.84 -10.77 6.83
C PRO A 97 -0.64 -10.99 7.16
N LEU A 98 -1.09 -10.67 8.38
CA LEU A 98 -2.51 -10.78 8.76
C LEU A 98 -3.34 -9.59 8.28
N LEU A 99 -2.71 -8.48 7.87
CA LEU A 99 -3.44 -7.29 7.42
C LEU A 99 -4.28 -7.55 6.16
N PRO A 100 -3.75 -8.15 5.06
CA PRO A 100 -4.56 -8.42 3.87
C PRO A 100 -5.81 -9.28 4.12
N PRO A 101 -5.74 -10.44 4.81
CA PRO A 101 -6.95 -11.23 5.07
C PRO A 101 -7.93 -10.51 5.99
N LEU A 102 -7.45 -9.74 6.98
CA LEU A 102 -8.32 -8.92 7.83
C LEU A 102 -9.05 -7.85 7.03
N TYR A 103 -8.33 -7.11 6.20
CA TYR A 103 -8.90 -6.08 5.34
C TYR A 103 -9.97 -6.65 4.41
N TRP A 104 -9.67 -7.74 3.69
CA TRP A 104 -10.65 -8.36 2.80
C TRP A 104 -11.86 -8.95 3.53
N GLY A 105 -11.65 -9.51 4.73
CA GLY A 105 -12.75 -10.00 5.57
C GLY A 105 -13.71 -8.88 5.97
N ILE A 106 -13.18 -7.71 6.39
CA ILE A 106 -13.98 -6.54 6.74
C ILE A 106 -14.67 -5.97 5.50
N ALA A 107 -13.95 -5.80 4.39
CA ALA A 107 -14.52 -5.33 3.13
C ALA A 107 -15.67 -6.22 2.65
N LEU A 108 -15.53 -7.55 2.74
CA LEU A 108 -16.61 -8.49 2.40
C LEU A 108 -17.80 -8.34 3.35
N TRP A 109 -17.55 -8.21 4.65
CA TRP A 109 -18.62 -7.98 5.64
C TRP A 109 -19.37 -6.68 5.41
N LEU A 110 -18.68 -5.58 5.10
CA LEU A 110 -19.28 -4.30 4.74
C LEU A 110 -20.13 -4.43 3.48
N ARG A 111 -19.61 -5.10 2.44
CA ARG A 111 -20.34 -5.35 1.21
C ARG A 111 -21.62 -6.17 1.46
N MET A 112 -21.57 -7.20 2.31
CA MET A 112 -22.75 -7.99 2.70
C MET A 112 -23.79 -7.16 3.46
N ARG A 113 -23.37 -6.05 4.09
CA ARG A 113 -24.23 -5.08 4.78
C ARG A 113 -24.71 -3.94 3.87
N GLY A 114 -24.41 -3.97 2.57
CA GLY A 114 -24.76 -2.92 1.62
C GLY A 114 -23.95 -1.63 1.77
N ARG A 115 -22.81 -1.68 2.46
CA ARG A 115 -21.88 -0.56 2.65
C ARG A 115 -20.77 -0.55 1.61
N ASP A 116 -20.11 0.60 1.46
CA ASP A 116 -18.97 0.72 0.57
C ASP A 116 -17.73 0.06 1.22
N PRO A 117 -17.12 -0.96 0.58
CA PRO A 117 -16.01 -1.70 1.16
C PRO A 117 -14.71 -0.90 1.29
N TYR A 118 -14.63 0.30 0.72
CA TYR A 118 -13.47 1.20 0.80
C TYR A 118 -13.82 2.45 1.63
N LEU A 119 -14.88 3.18 1.27
CA LEU A 119 -15.23 4.46 1.94
C LEU A 119 -15.70 4.27 3.39
N ASP A 120 -16.37 3.15 3.70
CA ASP A 120 -16.83 2.83 5.04
C ASP A 120 -15.82 1.94 5.81
N HIS A 121 -14.62 1.73 5.26
CA HIS A 121 -13.68 0.76 5.80
C HIS A 121 -12.93 1.32 7.02
N PRO A 122 -13.00 0.69 8.20
CA PRO A 122 -12.40 1.24 9.43
C PRO A 122 -10.87 1.24 9.45
N LEU A 123 -10.23 0.46 8.57
CA LEU A 123 -8.78 0.48 8.38
C LEU A 123 -8.33 1.52 7.35
N GLU A 124 -9.26 2.16 6.64
CA GLU A 124 -8.95 3.26 5.73
C GLU A 124 -8.89 4.57 6.51
N PRO A 125 -7.84 5.37 6.32
CA PRO A 125 -7.82 6.74 6.82
C PRO A 125 -9.00 7.55 6.26
N PRO A 126 -9.58 8.47 7.04
CA PRO A 126 -10.63 9.34 6.52
C PRO A 126 -10.12 10.14 5.30
N PRO A 127 -10.98 10.41 4.31
CA PRO A 127 -10.61 11.26 3.18
C PRO A 127 -10.17 12.63 3.69
N ARG A 128 -9.12 13.20 3.09
CA ARG A 128 -8.67 14.56 3.41
C ARG A 128 -9.79 15.54 3.04
N THR A 129 -10.28 16.27 4.04
CA THR A 129 -11.24 17.39 3.88
C THR A 129 -10.57 18.63 3.32
#